data_AF-A0A9E2XWK5-F1
#
_entry.id   AF-A0A9E2XWK5-F1
#
_cell.length_a   1.000
_cell.length_b   1.000
_cell.length_c   1.000
_cell.angle_alpha   90.00
_cell.angle_beta   90.00
_cell.angle_gamma   90.00
#
_symmetry.space_group_name_H-M   'P 1'
#
loop_
_entity.id
_entity.type
_entity.pdbx_description
1 polymer ?
#
loop_
_entity_poly.entity_id
_entity_poly.type
_entity_poly.pdbx_seq_one_letter_code
_entity_poly.pdbx_strand_id
1 'polypeptide(L)'
;VLPCGPLPPNPAELVERPAFGLLMQQLTSKFDHVVVDTPAAEIGVDSAVVAARCGSAVVVARKNASRVTGMQELLASLTGSSVEIVGAIVNEF
;
A
#
# COMPACT_ATOMS: atom_id res chain seq x y z
N VAL A 1 -10.03 -12.62 5.84
CA VAL A 1 -9.96 -11.15 5.96
C VAL A 1 -9.43 -10.81 7.34
N LEU A 2 -8.41 -9.96 7.43
CA LEU A 2 -7.86 -9.44 8.68
C LEU A 2 -8.23 -7.95 8.78
N PRO A 3 -9.13 -7.53 9.70
CA PRO A 3 -9.53 -6.13 9.83
C PRO A 3 -8.42 -5.30 10.50
N CYS A 4 -8.51 -3.96 10.39
CA CYS A 4 -7.53 -3.03 10.98
C CYS A 4 -7.50 -3.03 12.52
N GLY A 5 -8.55 -3.52 13.17
CA GLY A 5 -8.68 -3.49 14.63
C GLY A 5 -8.97 -2.09 15.18
N PRO A 6 -8.73 -1.85 16.48
CA PRO A 6 -8.89 -0.52 17.08
C PRO A 6 -7.95 0.50 16.45
N LEU A 7 -8.44 1.73 16.23
CA LEU A 7 -7.62 2.81 15.67
C LEU A 7 -6.44 3.12 16.62
N PRO A 8 -5.18 2.92 16.20
CA PRO A 8 -4.03 3.24 17.03
C PRO A 8 -3.79 4.76 17.02
N PRO A 9 -3.10 5.30 18.04
CA PRO A 9 -2.70 6.70 18.04
C PRO A 9 -1.74 7.05 16.87
N ASN A 10 -0.86 6.11 16.49
CA ASN A 10 0.16 6.30 15.44
C ASN A 10 0.14 5.13 14.42
N PRO A 11 -0.67 5.21 13.33
CA PRO A 11 -0.77 4.13 12.34
C PRO A 11 0.53 3.86 11.56
N ALA A 12 1.22 4.92 11.11
CA ALA A 12 2.45 4.81 10.33
C ALA A 12 3.56 4.06 11.11
N GLU A 13 3.75 4.39 12.38
CA GLU A 13 4.73 3.72 13.24
C GLU A 13 4.43 2.21 13.38
N LEU A 14 3.14 1.82 13.39
CA LEU A 14 2.75 0.43 13.55
C LEU A 14 3.21 -0.42 12.35
N VAL A 15 3.08 0.09 11.12
CA VAL A 15 3.46 -0.62 9.89
C VAL A 15 4.97 -0.60 9.63
N GLU A 16 5.69 0.35 10.21
CA GLU A 16 7.16 0.38 10.14
C GLU A 16 7.84 -0.65 11.05
N ARG A 17 7.16 -1.06 12.14
CA ARG A 17 7.71 -1.99 13.13
C ARG A 17 8.06 -3.35 12.53
N PRO A 18 9.08 -4.05 13.09
CA PRO A 18 9.44 -5.41 12.67
C PRO A 18 8.28 -6.42 12.70
N ALA A 19 7.30 -6.21 13.60
CA ALA A 19 6.13 -7.04 13.73
C ALA A 19 5.29 -7.11 12.44
N PHE A 20 5.21 -6.01 11.68
CA PHE A 20 4.48 -6.00 10.41
C PHE A 20 5.15 -6.88 9.35
N GLY A 21 6.49 -6.82 9.24
CA GLY A 21 7.24 -7.71 8.35
C GLY A 21 7.09 -9.19 8.71
N LEU A 22 7.12 -9.51 10.02
CA LEU A 22 6.87 -10.88 10.50
C LEU A 22 5.44 -11.35 10.18
N LEU A 23 4.44 -10.47 10.32
CA LEU A 23 3.07 -10.77 9.91
C LEU A 23 2.99 -11.07 8.41
N MET A 24 3.64 -10.27 7.57
CA MET A 24 3.67 -10.51 6.12
C MET A 24 4.26 -11.86 5.77
N GLN A 25 5.40 -12.23 6.37
CA GLN A 25 6.01 -13.54 6.17
C GLN A 25 5.08 -14.69 6.63
N GLN A 26 4.37 -14.52 7.72
CA GLN A 26 3.41 -15.51 8.21
C GLN A 26 2.19 -15.64 7.29
N LEU A 27 1.68 -14.54 6.73
CA LEU A 27 0.53 -14.59 5.84
C LEU A 27 0.92 -15.17 4.48
N THR A 28 2.06 -14.79 3.90
CA THR A 28 2.51 -15.33 2.60
C THR A 28 2.89 -16.80 2.65
N SER A 29 3.24 -17.35 3.82
CA SER A 29 3.44 -18.80 3.99
C SER A 29 2.14 -19.61 4.14
N LYS A 30 0.99 -18.94 4.35
CA LYS A 30 -0.31 -19.58 4.61
C LYS A 30 -1.33 -19.40 3.51
N PHE A 31 -1.15 -18.40 2.64
CA PHE A 31 -2.08 -18.05 1.59
C PHE A 31 -1.35 -17.94 0.25
N ASP A 32 -2.00 -18.40 -0.81
CA ASP A 32 -1.46 -18.29 -2.17
C ASP A 32 -1.30 -16.82 -2.60
N HIS A 33 -2.23 -15.97 -2.15
CA HIS A 33 -2.21 -14.53 -2.40
C HIS A 33 -2.58 -13.75 -1.14
N VAL A 34 -1.85 -12.66 -0.88
CA VAL A 34 -2.12 -11.72 0.20
C VAL A 34 -2.32 -10.34 -0.42
N VAL A 35 -3.52 -9.79 -0.27
CA VAL A 35 -3.85 -8.42 -0.69
C VAL A 35 -3.87 -7.54 0.55
N VAL A 36 -3.13 -6.43 0.49
CA VAL A 36 -3.08 -5.44 1.56
C VAL A 36 -3.71 -4.14 1.07
N ASP A 37 -4.80 -3.75 1.71
CA ASP A 37 -5.46 -2.48 1.44
C ASP A 37 -4.77 -1.36 2.22
N THR A 38 -4.64 -0.19 1.59
CA THR A 38 -3.90 0.95 2.16
C THR A 38 -4.69 2.24 1.97
N PRO A 39 -4.51 3.24 2.86
CA PRO A 39 -5.07 4.57 2.63
C PRO A 39 -4.60 5.17 1.29
N ALA A 40 -5.37 6.11 0.75
CA ALA A 40 -4.96 6.85 -0.43
C ALA A 40 -3.62 7.57 -0.18
N ALA A 41 -2.73 7.57 -1.17
CA ALA A 41 -1.40 8.18 -1.05
C ALA A 41 -1.43 9.69 -0.72
N GLU A 42 -2.54 10.38 -1.02
CA GLU A 42 -2.74 11.80 -0.68
C GLU A 42 -2.94 12.02 0.83
N ILE A 43 -3.30 10.98 1.59
CA ILE A 43 -3.59 11.06 3.04
C ILE A 43 -2.32 10.93 3.87
N GLY A 44 -1.30 10.24 3.36
CA GLY A 44 -0.06 10.00 4.08
C GLY A 44 0.84 8.98 3.39
N VAL A 45 1.93 8.63 4.07
CA VAL A 45 3.00 7.77 3.54
C VAL A 45 2.75 6.27 3.78
N ASP A 46 1.68 5.91 4.47
CA ASP A 46 1.37 4.53 4.87
C ASP A 46 1.38 3.56 3.68
N SER A 47 0.83 3.97 2.53
CA SER A 47 0.78 3.13 1.33
C SER A 47 2.17 2.81 0.80
N ALA A 48 3.10 3.77 0.81
CA ALA A 48 4.48 3.56 0.38
C ALA A 48 5.25 2.65 1.34
N VAL A 49 5.08 2.85 2.65
CA VAL A 49 5.71 2.01 3.68
C VAL A 49 5.22 0.58 3.59
N VAL A 50 3.91 0.38 3.46
CA VAL A 50 3.29 -0.94 3.31
C VAL A 50 3.75 -1.59 2.00
N ALA A 51 3.72 -0.87 0.88
CA ALA A 51 4.18 -1.38 -0.40
C ALA A 51 5.64 -1.85 -0.33
N ALA A 52 6.53 -1.10 0.33
CA ALA A 52 7.93 -1.49 0.53
C ALA A 52 8.09 -2.81 1.31
N ARG A 53 7.16 -3.13 2.20
CA ARG A 53 7.13 -4.40 2.95
C ARG A 53 6.50 -5.54 2.16
N CYS A 54 5.55 -5.23 1.25
CA CYS A 54 4.91 -6.20 0.37
C CYS A 54 5.76 -6.53 -0.88
N GLY A 55 6.64 -5.62 -1.29
CA GLY A 55 7.53 -5.76 -2.46
C GLY A 55 6.86 -5.49 -3.81
N SER A 56 5.52 -5.44 -3.87
CA SER A 56 4.78 -5.12 -5.09
C SER A 56 3.54 -4.27 -4.79
N ALA A 57 3.12 -3.48 -5.77
CA ALA A 57 1.96 -2.61 -5.67
C ALA A 57 1.17 -2.54 -6.98
N VAL A 58 -0.16 -2.41 -6.84
CA VAL A 58 -1.07 -2.01 -7.91
C VAL A 58 -1.63 -0.66 -7.56
N VAL A 59 -1.56 0.30 -8.49
CA VAL A 59 -2.05 1.66 -8.24
C VAL A 59 -3.48 1.82 -8.77
N VAL A 60 -4.36 2.41 -7.96
CA VAL A 60 -5.75 2.64 -8.36
C VAL A 60 -6.00 4.13 -8.54
N ALA A 61 -6.49 4.52 -9.71
CA ALA A 61 -6.96 5.86 -10.03
C ALA A 61 -8.48 5.86 -10.16
N ARG A 62 -9.14 6.90 -9.64
CA ARG A 62 -10.57 7.11 -9.85
C ARG A 62 -10.79 7.98 -11.09
N LYS A 63 -11.60 7.49 -12.03
CA LYS A 63 -11.96 8.23 -13.26
C LYS A 63 -12.59 9.57 -12.90
N ASN A 64 -12.19 10.61 -13.62
CA ASN A 64 -12.67 11.99 -13.45
C ASN A 64 -12.42 12.60 -12.05
N ALA A 65 -11.61 11.96 -11.19
CA ALA A 65 -11.32 12.45 -9.84
C ALA A 65 -9.82 12.46 -9.55
N SER A 66 -9.12 11.35 -9.79
CA SER A 66 -7.67 11.28 -9.62
C SER A 66 -6.96 12.12 -10.68
N ARG A 67 -6.08 13.01 -10.25
CA ARG A 67 -5.28 13.84 -11.15
C ARG A 67 -4.08 13.06 -11.66
N VAL A 68 -3.77 13.22 -12.95
CA VAL A 68 -2.58 12.61 -13.56
C VAL A 68 -1.30 13.01 -12.83
N THR A 69 -1.20 14.26 -12.38
CA THR A 69 -0.04 14.75 -11.61
C THR A 69 0.12 14.02 -10.28
N GLY A 70 -0.97 13.82 -9.53
CA GLY A 70 -0.93 13.06 -8.27
C GLY A 70 -0.53 11.59 -8.49
N MET A 71 -0.96 11.00 -9.61
CA MET A 71 -0.51 9.66 -10.00
C MET A 71 0.99 9.63 -10.31
N GLN A 72 1.52 10.64 -11.02
CA GLN A 72 2.95 10.74 -11.32
C GLN A 72 3.79 10.91 -10.05
N GLU A 73 3.32 11.72 -9.10
CA GLU A 73 3.97 11.90 -7.79
C GLU A 73 4.00 10.61 -6.98
N LEU A 74 2.88 9.87 -6.94
CA LEU A 74 2.82 8.56 -6.30
C LEU A 74 3.80 7.59 -6.94
N LEU A 75 3.78 7.45 -8.27
CA LEU A 75 4.72 6.57 -8.97
C LEU A 75 6.17 6.95 -8.65
N ALA A 76 6.52 8.23 -8.70
CA ALA A 76 7.86 8.73 -8.36
C ALA A 76 8.27 8.41 -6.92
N SER A 77 7.34 8.47 -5.96
CA SER A 77 7.60 8.10 -4.56
C SER A 77 7.91 6.61 -4.38
N LEU A 78 7.38 5.75 -5.26
CA LEU A 78 7.60 4.31 -5.23
C LEU A 78 8.86 3.89 -6.01
N THR A 79 9.26 4.62 -7.06
CA THR A 79 10.44 4.29 -7.90
C THR A 79 11.77 4.29 -7.12
N GLY A 80 11.84 5.00 -5.99
CA GLY A 80 13.02 5.01 -5.11
C GLY A 80 13.08 3.83 -4.12
N SER A 81 12.08 2.96 -4.12
CA SER A 81 11.95 1.82 -3.20
C SER A 81 12.11 0.49 -3.94
N SER A 82 12.27 -0.61 -3.20
CA SER A 82 12.32 -1.97 -3.77
C SER A 82 10.94 -2.51 -4.18
N VAL A 83 10.00 -1.62 -4.54
CA VAL A 83 8.62 -1.96 -4.87
C VAL A 83 8.48 -2.11 -6.38
N GLU A 84 7.99 -3.26 -6.81
CA GLU A 84 7.56 -3.49 -8.19
C GLU A 84 6.15 -2.94 -8.41
N ILE A 85 6.00 -2.00 -9.33
CA ILE A 85 4.68 -1.51 -9.74
C ILE A 85 4.13 -2.44 -10.83
N VAL A 86 3.24 -3.35 -10.44
CA VAL A 86 2.70 -4.40 -11.32
C VAL A 86 1.78 -3.81 -12.38
N GLY A 87 1.11 -2.71 -12.08
CA GLY A 87 0.25 -2.01 -13.03
C GLY A 87 -0.62 -0.95 -12.37
N ALA A 88 -1.54 -0.39 -13.16
CA ALA A 88 -2.52 0.59 -12.71
C ALA A 88 -3.94 0.19 -13.13
N ILE A 89 -4.91 0.51 -12.28
CA ILE A 89 -6.35 0.29 -12.51
C ILE A 89 -7.03 1.66 -12.53
N VAL A 90 -7.84 1.91 -13.56
CA VAL A 90 -8.78 3.04 -13.57
C VAL A 90 -10.15 2.52 -13.16
N ASN A 91 -10.67 3.00 -12.04
CA ASN A 91 -11.96 2.62 -11.50
C ASN A 91 -12.99 3.76 -11.57
N GLU A 92 -14.26 3.42 -11.76
CA GLU A 92 -15.38 4.36 -11.90
C GLU A 92 -16.36 4.35 -10.71
N PHE A 93 -16.24 3.36 -9.81
CA PHE A 93 -17.13 3.18 -8.67
C PHE A 93 -16.48 3.62 -7.36
#